data_AF-A0A0A1TWF8-F1
#
_entry.id   AF-A0A0A1TWF8-F1
#
_cell.length_a   1.000
_cell.length_b   1.000
_cell.length_c   1.000
_cell.angle_alpha   90.00
_cell.angle_beta   90.00
_cell.angle_gamma   90.00
#
_symmetry.space_group_name_H-M   'P 1'
#
loop_
_entity.id
_entity.type
_entity.pdbx_description
1 polymer ?
#
loop_
_entity_poly.entity_id
_entity_poly.type
_entity_poly.pdbx_seq_one_letter_code
_entity_poly.pdbx_strand_id
1 'polypeptide(L)'
;MYNCITCHYDYWGNERCEICNIGLYSRSGVCFSCEGCSNTNCGNSTTSNIECDGCIDGYVFNYNCEKCNDKCKTCNPTNTNNCTSCYYDQSVSNDNCTYCFGCTNHCIDGYKCASCDGNQYIDSDGFCTKNCDVSCNGCTNSGTNNCVNCADNYYKLSGFCMKCGSPNVCTTCSNSVCTSCQSGYYLFNGICNYCGDHCVNSTCQVDTGCSNCERGYYFNSNQCNTCVDHCNLDYCYDTRGCTQCVGGYYLSNGVCNICINNCATCTTSS
;
A
#
# COMPACT_ATOMS: atom_id res chain seq x y z
N MET A 1 17.16 49.32 -11.41
CA MET A 1 17.95 48.82 -12.57
C MET A 1 17.32 47.53 -13.12
N TYR A 2 17.21 47.31 -14.44
CA TYR A 2 16.72 46.03 -15.00
C TYR A 2 17.83 44.96 -14.98
N ASN A 3 17.47 43.71 -14.66
CA ASN A 3 18.35 42.53 -14.67
C ASN A 3 19.43 42.40 -13.55
N CYS A 4 19.17 42.99 -12.39
CA CYS A 4 20.01 42.89 -11.20
C CYS A 4 19.31 42.09 -10.09
N ILE A 5 20.03 41.15 -9.46
CA ILE A 5 19.56 40.35 -8.32
C ILE A 5 19.75 41.13 -7.01
N THR A 6 20.93 41.73 -6.82
CA THR A 6 21.26 42.46 -5.58
C THR A 6 21.91 43.79 -5.90
N CYS A 7 21.37 44.88 -5.34
CA CYS A 7 21.87 46.25 -5.51
C CYS A 7 22.49 46.78 -4.21
N HIS A 8 23.48 47.66 -4.34
CA HIS A 8 23.99 48.49 -3.25
C HIS A 8 24.09 49.96 -3.70
N TYR A 9 24.22 50.88 -2.75
CA TYR A 9 24.46 52.29 -3.05
C TYR A 9 25.93 52.64 -2.83
N ASP A 10 26.55 53.32 -3.80
CA ASP A 10 27.91 53.82 -3.64
C ASP A 10 27.98 55.03 -2.69
N TYR A 11 29.19 55.43 -2.33
CA TYR A 11 29.45 56.57 -1.42
C TYR A 11 28.90 57.92 -1.94
N TRP A 12 28.50 57.99 -3.22
CA TRP A 12 27.90 59.17 -3.84
C TRP A 12 26.38 59.03 -4.02
N GLY A 13 25.76 57.97 -3.48
CA GLY A 13 24.33 57.74 -3.50
C GLY A 13 23.78 57.15 -4.80
N ASN A 14 24.62 56.61 -5.68
CA ASN A 14 24.16 55.95 -6.91
C ASN A 14 23.88 54.46 -6.68
N GLU A 15 22.74 53.98 -7.18
CA GLU A 15 22.38 52.55 -7.16
C GLU A 15 23.29 51.76 -8.14
N ARG A 16 23.98 50.73 -7.63
CA ARG A 16 24.94 49.88 -8.35
C ARG A 16 24.55 48.41 -8.17
N CYS A 17 24.61 47.63 -9.25
CA CYS A 17 24.37 46.21 -9.19
C CYS A 17 25.58 45.41 -8.71
N GLU A 18 25.40 44.65 -7.63
CA GLU A 18 26.41 43.75 -7.05
C GLU A 18 26.34 42.36 -7.69
N ILE A 19 25.13 41.82 -7.87
CA ILE A 19 24.91 40.51 -8.49
C ILE A 19 23.92 40.65 -9.64
N CYS A 20 24.33 40.28 -10.85
CA CYS A 20 23.48 40.30 -12.05
C CYS A 20 22.67 39.01 -12.22
N ASN A 21 21.60 39.07 -13.01
CA ASN A 21 20.89 37.86 -13.46
C ASN A 21 21.82 36.93 -14.25
N ILE A 22 21.49 35.63 -14.25
CA ILE A 22 22.21 34.58 -14.99
C ILE A 22 22.37 34.98 -16.47
N GLY A 23 23.57 34.84 -17.01
CA GLY A 23 23.90 35.19 -18.41
C GLY A 23 24.34 36.65 -18.62
N LEU A 24 24.50 37.42 -17.54
CA LEU A 24 25.02 38.79 -17.55
C LEU A 24 26.22 38.91 -16.61
N TYR A 25 27.10 39.88 -16.86
CA TYR A 25 28.21 40.20 -15.97
C TYR A 25 28.15 41.65 -15.49
N SER A 26 28.61 41.90 -14.26
CA SER A 26 28.67 43.26 -13.70
C SER A 26 29.98 43.93 -14.10
N ARG A 27 29.88 45.13 -14.68
CA ARG A 27 31.02 46.03 -14.88
C ARG A 27 30.66 47.41 -14.35
N SER A 28 31.41 47.87 -13.35
CA SER A 28 31.17 49.15 -12.69
C SER A 28 29.72 49.31 -12.18
N GLY A 29 29.11 48.23 -11.67
CA GLY A 29 27.76 48.25 -11.11
C GLY A 29 26.63 48.30 -12.15
N VAL A 30 26.92 48.07 -13.43
CA VAL A 30 25.94 47.91 -14.51
C VAL A 30 26.05 46.49 -15.06
N CYS A 31 24.92 45.81 -15.27
CA CYS A 31 24.90 44.48 -15.89
C CYS A 31 24.95 44.60 -17.41
N PHE A 32 25.92 43.93 -18.03
CA PHE A 32 26.07 43.85 -19.47
C PHE A 32 25.78 42.42 -19.95
N SER A 33 25.21 42.31 -21.15
CA SER A 33 25.16 41.05 -21.87
C SER A 33 26.57 40.58 -22.17
N CYS A 34 26.81 39.28 -22.05
CA CYS A 34 28.05 38.65 -22.47
C CYS A 34 28.17 38.67 -24.01
N GLU A 35 28.31 39.85 -24.63
CA GLU A 35 28.64 39.98 -26.05
C GLU A 35 30.13 40.29 -26.21
N GLY A 36 30.90 39.31 -26.70
CA GLY A 36 32.34 39.46 -26.94
C GLY A 36 33.20 38.25 -26.61
N CYS A 37 32.63 37.17 -26.06
CA CYS A 37 33.23 35.84 -26.11
C CYS A 37 32.62 35.09 -27.30
N SER A 38 33.43 34.43 -28.12
CA SER A 38 32.95 33.37 -29.03
C SER A 38 32.40 32.13 -28.28
N ASN A 39 32.08 32.28 -27.00
CA ASN A 39 31.55 31.28 -26.08
C ASN A 39 30.46 31.96 -25.25
N THR A 40 29.21 31.74 -25.65
CA THR A 40 27.96 32.19 -25.01
C THR A 40 27.65 31.50 -23.67
N ASN A 41 28.60 30.78 -23.05
CA ASN A 41 28.28 29.64 -22.18
C ASN A 41 28.85 29.74 -20.74
N CYS A 42 29.17 30.94 -20.25
CA CYS A 42 29.72 31.09 -18.90
C CYS A 42 28.67 31.53 -17.88
N GLY A 43 28.60 30.79 -16.76
CA GLY A 43 27.86 31.17 -15.56
C GLY A 43 28.42 32.44 -14.89
N ASN A 44 27.71 32.90 -13.85
CA ASN A 44 27.93 34.16 -13.11
C ASN A 44 29.42 34.44 -12.86
N SER A 45 29.96 35.58 -13.32
CA SER A 45 31.37 35.92 -13.13
C SER A 45 31.56 37.13 -12.21
N THR A 46 32.51 37.03 -11.28
CA THR A 46 32.98 38.11 -10.42
C THR A 46 34.38 38.59 -10.84
N THR A 47 34.43 39.85 -11.30
CA THR A 47 35.60 40.75 -11.36
C THR A 47 36.83 40.39 -12.23
N SER A 48 36.99 41.19 -13.29
CA SER A 48 38.25 41.62 -13.97
C SER A 48 39.18 40.61 -14.65
N ASN A 49 39.00 39.30 -14.49
CA ASN A 49 39.54 38.29 -15.40
C ASN A 49 38.37 37.36 -15.77
N ILE A 50 38.18 37.07 -17.05
CA ILE A 50 37.05 36.24 -17.52
C ILE A 50 37.35 34.79 -17.16
N GLU A 51 37.16 34.44 -15.90
CA GLU A 51 37.10 33.07 -15.39
C GLU A 51 35.63 32.75 -15.12
N CYS A 52 35.17 31.61 -15.66
CA CYS A 52 33.79 31.18 -15.54
C CYS A 52 33.62 30.43 -14.22
N ASP A 53 32.72 30.91 -13.35
CA ASP A 53 32.45 30.31 -12.02
C ASP A 53 31.71 28.95 -12.12
N GLY A 54 31.26 28.59 -13.33
CA GLY A 54 30.62 27.32 -13.64
C GLY A 54 30.09 27.29 -15.08
N CYS A 55 29.77 26.10 -15.57
CA CYS A 55 29.18 25.86 -16.89
C CYS A 55 27.70 25.50 -16.76
N ILE A 56 26.89 25.88 -17.75
CA ILE A 56 25.47 25.49 -17.84
C ILE A 56 25.32 23.98 -18.13
N ASP A 57 24.13 23.43 -17.92
CA ASP A 57 23.80 22.05 -18.29
C ASP A 57 24.20 21.77 -19.76
N GLY A 58 24.78 20.59 -19.99
CA GLY A 58 25.34 20.17 -21.28
C GLY A 58 26.79 20.60 -21.50
N TYR A 59 27.44 21.21 -20.51
CA TYR A 59 28.84 21.64 -20.57
C TYR A 59 29.62 21.26 -19.30
N VAL A 60 30.93 21.04 -19.44
CA VAL A 60 31.84 20.73 -18.32
C VAL A 60 33.04 21.68 -18.33
N PHE A 61 33.52 22.06 -17.14
CA PHE A 61 34.69 22.92 -17.01
C PHE A 61 35.99 22.12 -17.18
N ASN A 62 36.75 22.45 -18.22
CA ASN A 62 38.07 21.92 -18.51
C ASN A 62 38.94 23.04 -19.08
N TYR A 63 39.41 23.95 -18.22
CA TYR A 63 40.04 25.24 -18.57
C TYR A 63 39.12 26.24 -19.31
N ASN A 64 38.13 25.76 -20.06
CA ASN A 64 36.97 26.46 -20.61
C ASN A 64 35.72 25.55 -20.51
N CYS A 65 34.52 26.08 -20.77
CA CYS A 65 33.30 25.26 -20.85
C CYS A 65 33.25 24.47 -22.16
N GLU A 66 33.53 23.17 -22.09
CA GLU A 66 33.48 22.24 -23.21
C GLU A 66 32.11 21.56 -23.30
N LYS A 67 31.59 21.37 -24.52
CA LYS A 67 30.27 20.77 -24.76
C LYS A 67 30.32 19.27 -24.46
N CYS A 68 29.39 18.79 -23.65
CA CYS A 68 29.12 17.37 -23.44
C CYS A 68 28.44 16.75 -24.68
N ASN A 69 28.40 15.42 -24.74
CA ASN A 69 27.49 14.72 -25.65
C ASN A 69 26.06 15.23 -25.46
N ASP A 70 25.30 15.40 -26.55
CA ASP A 70 23.96 16.00 -26.55
C ASP A 70 22.96 15.31 -25.61
N LYS A 71 23.24 14.07 -25.18
CA LYS A 71 22.42 13.30 -24.25
C LYS A 71 22.75 13.55 -22.77
N CYS A 72 23.92 14.12 -22.45
CA CYS A 72 24.36 14.31 -21.08
C CYS A 72 23.93 15.68 -20.53
N LYS A 73 23.47 15.71 -19.29
CA LYS A 73 23.29 16.96 -18.52
C LYS A 73 24.63 17.45 -17.95
N THR A 74 25.45 16.54 -17.43
CA THR A 74 26.86 16.79 -17.08
C THR A 74 27.71 15.63 -17.57
N CYS A 75 28.99 15.85 -17.86
CA CYS A 75 29.91 14.84 -18.36
C CYS A 75 31.27 14.87 -17.65
N ASN A 76 32.12 13.87 -17.91
CA ASN A 76 33.47 13.78 -17.38
C ASN A 76 34.39 14.83 -18.04
N PRO A 77 35.13 15.65 -17.28
CA PRO A 77 36.04 16.66 -17.84
C PRO A 77 37.13 16.10 -18.77
N THR A 78 37.51 14.82 -18.61
CA THR A 78 38.54 14.16 -19.43
C THR A 78 37.99 13.51 -20.69
N ASN A 79 36.67 13.27 -20.75
CA ASN A 79 35.99 12.70 -21.91
C ASN A 79 34.53 13.16 -21.92
N THR A 80 34.22 14.15 -22.76
CA THR A 80 32.90 14.78 -22.84
C THR A 80 31.79 13.86 -23.35
N ASN A 81 32.14 12.66 -23.84
CA ASN A 81 31.16 11.62 -24.19
C ASN A 81 30.67 10.81 -22.98
N ASN A 82 31.37 10.87 -21.86
CA ASN A 82 31.02 10.10 -20.67
C ASN A 82 30.11 10.93 -19.77
N CYS A 83 28.81 10.61 -19.75
CA CYS A 83 27.83 11.32 -18.93
C CYS A 83 28.04 11.02 -17.44
N THR A 84 27.99 12.06 -16.61
CA THR A 84 27.98 11.97 -15.14
C THR A 84 26.60 12.31 -14.56
N SER A 85 25.73 12.98 -15.33
CA SER A 85 24.30 13.10 -15.07
C SER A 85 23.52 13.27 -16.36
N CYS A 86 22.21 13.02 -16.32
CA CYS A 86 21.33 13.02 -17.49
C CYS A 86 20.18 14.03 -17.33
N TYR A 87 19.58 14.39 -18.47
CA TYR A 87 18.33 15.13 -18.48
C TYR A 87 17.16 14.25 -17.99
N TYR A 88 15.99 14.83 -17.76
CA TYR A 88 14.82 14.19 -17.15
C TYR A 88 14.57 12.73 -17.61
N ASP A 89 14.15 11.88 -16.67
CA ASP A 89 13.79 10.48 -16.85
C ASP A 89 14.88 9.54 -17.40
N GLN A 90 16.14 9.97 -17.31
CA GLN A 90 17.32 9.21 -17.73
C GLN A 90 18.32 9.03 -16.58
N SER A 91 19.08 7.94 -16.63
CA SER A 91 20.16 7.66 -15.69
C SER A 91 21.46 7.32 -16.42
N VAL A 92 22.59 7.53 -15.75
CA VAL A 92 23.90 7.14 -16.29
C VAL A 92 24.05 5.62 -16.19
N SER A 93 24.24 4.97 -17.34
CA SER A 93 24.60 3.56 -17.50
C SER A 93 25.79 3.44 -18.43
N ASN A 94 26.90 2.84 -17.96
CA ASN A 94 28.13 2.70 -18.74
C ASN A 94 28.55 4.01 -19.42
N ASP A 95 28.63 5.10 -18.64
CA ASP A 95 28.98 6.44 -19.11
C ASP A 95 28.01 7.05 -20.15
N ASN A 96 26.82 6.49 -20.36
CA ASN A 96 25.81 7.00 -21.30
C ASN A 96 24.46 7.22 -20.62
N CYS A 97 23.63 8.11 -21.15
CA CYS A 97 22.29 8.35 -20.66
C CYS A 97 21.28 7.40 -21.29
N THR A 98 20.62 6.63 -20.45
CA THR A 98 19.58 5.65 -20.84
C THR A 98 18.27 5.95 -20.15
N TYR A 99 17.16 5.76 -20.87
CA TYR A 99 15.82 5.92 -20.33
C TYR A 99 15.49 4.82 -19.33
N CYS A 100 14.87 5.21 -18.21
CA CYS A 100 14.34 4.30 -17.22
C CYS A 100 12.81 4.23 -17.38
N PHE A 101 12.30 3.16 -18.00
CA PHE A 101 10.86 2.96 -18.11
C PHE A 101 10.29 2.38 -16.79
N GLY A 102 9.40 3.13 -16.12
CA GLY A 102 8.59 2.63 -15.00
C GLY A 102 9.21 2.70 -13.60
N CYS A 103 10.34 3.39 -13.41
CA CYS A 103 10.96 3.60 -12.08
C CYS A 103 10.55 4.95 -11.48
N THR A 104 10.29 5.00 -10.17
CA THR A 104 9.71 6.18 -9.49
C THR A 104 10.54 7.46 -9.56
N ASN A 105 11.87 7.36 -9.59
CA ASN A 105 12.75 8.53 -9.58
C ASN A 105 14.19 8.21 -10.03
N HIS A 106 14.69 6.98 -9.83
CA HIS A 106 16.06 6.61 -10.11
C HIS A 106 16.22 5.14 -10.52
N CYS A 107 17.16 4.88 -11.43
CA CYS A 107 17.71 3.55 -11.67
C CYS A 107 18.97 3.32 -10.83
N ILE A 108 19.15 2.08 -10.36
CA ILE A 108 20.38 1.50 -9.82
C ILE A 108 21.07 0.75 -10.96
N ASP A 109 22.40 0.81 -11.02
CA ASP A 109 23.23 0.13 -12.03
C ASP A 109 22.82 0.42 -13.48
N GLY A 110 22.33 1.64 -13.73
CA GLY A 110 22.05 2.20 -15.05
C GLY A 110 20.78 1.72 -15.75
N TYR A 111 20.09 0.67 -15.27
CA TYR A 111 18.82 0.23 -15.86
C TYR A 111 17.84 -0.49 -14.91
N LYS A 112 18.25 -0.82 -13.68
CA LYS A 112 17.37 -1.50 -12.70
C LYS A 112 16.65 -0.47 -11.84
N CYS A 113 15.41 -0.69 -11.45
CA CYS A 113 14.69 0.25 -10.61
C CYS A 113 15.02 0.06 -9.12
N ALA A 114 15.19 1.16 -8.38
CA ALA A 114 15.21 1.14 -6.91
C ALA A 114 13.80 0.94 -6.33
N SER A 115 12.81 1.50 -7.00
CA SER A 115 11.38 1.40 -6.70
C SER A 115 10.57 1.60 -7.98
N CYS A 116 9.37 1.05 -8.01
CA CYS A 116 8.48 1.15 -9.16
C CYS A 116 7.47 2.28 -9.02
N ASP A 117 7.16 2.93 -10.14
CA ASP A 117 6.05 3.87 -10.20
C ASP A 117 4.70 3.17 -10.09
N GLY A 118 3.76 3.86 -9.44
CA GLY A 118 2.39 3.38 -9.33
C GLY A 118 2.27 2.03 -8.61
N ASN A 119 1.43 1.16 -9.17
CA ASN A 119 1.02 -0.10 -8.53
C ASN A 119 1.78 -1.31 -9.12
N GLN A 120 3.11 -1.23 -9.09
CA GLN A 120 4.02 -2.23 -9.66
C GLN A 120 5.10 -2.64 -8.63
N TYR A 121 5.76 -3.77 -8.89
CA TYR A 121 6.89 -4.26 -8.09
C TYR A 121 8.04 -4.74 -8.98
N ILE A 122 9.23 -4.80 -8.39
CA ILE A 122 10.48 -5.15 -9.07
C ILE A 122 10.51 -6.66 -9.35
N ASP A 123 10.78 -7.05 -10.58
CA ASP A 123 10.96 -8.45 -10.98
C ASP A 123 12.36 -8.99 -10.63
N SER A 124 12.62 -10.27 -10.94
CA SER A 124 13.90 -10.92 -10.66
C SER A 124 15.09 -10.28 -11.37
N ASP A 125 14.85 -9.58 -12.47
CA ASP A 125 15.88 -8.95 -13.31
C ASP A 125 16.13 -7.49 -12.90
N GLY A 126 15.31 -6.95 -12.00
CA GLY A 126 15.43 -5.59 -11.47
C GLY A 126 14.53 -4.57 -12.16
N PHE A 127 13.52 -5.00 -12.92
CA PHE A 127 12.64 -4.11 -13.69
C PHE A 127 11.20 -4.06 -13.14
N CYS A 128 10.51 -2.95 -13.36
CA CYS A 128 9.13 -2.74 -12.95
C CYS A 128 8.14 -3.26 -14.01
N THR A 129 8.22 -4.55 -14.31
CA THR A 129 7.37 -5.19 -15.33
C THR A 129 6.14 -5.89 -14.75
N LYS A 130 6.04 -5.97 -13.42
CA LYS A 130 5.00 -6.72 -12.75
C LYS A 130 4.07 -5.79 -11.98
N ASN A 131 2.78 -5.99 -12.20
CA ASN A 131 1.74 -5.23 -11.55
C ASN A 131 1.34 -5.92 -10.24
N CYS A 132 1.02 -5.10 -9.24
CA CYS A 132 0.39 -5.57 -8.03
C CYS A 132 -0.97 -6.21 -8.35
N ASP A 133 -1.42 -7.10 -7.47
CA ASP A 133 -2.78 -7.60 -7.53
C ASP A 133 -3.78 -6.44 -7.46
N VAL A 134 -4.91 -6.57 -8.15
CA VAL A 134 -6.00 -5.57 -8.17
C VAL A 134 -6.52 -5.23 -6.77
N SER A 135 -6.37 -6.15 -5.81
CA SER A 135 -6.72 -5.95 -4.39
C SER A 135 -5.73 -5.07 -3.62
N CYS A 136 -4.59 -4.70 -4.19
CA CYS A 136 -3.53 -3.93 -3.53
C CYS A 136 -3.51 -2.46 -3.98
N ASN A 137 -3.15 -1.57 -3.04
CA ASN A 137 -2.63 -0.23 -3.29
C ASN A 137 -1.16 -0.19 -2.83
N GLY A 138 -0.27 -0.54 -3.76
CA GLY A 138 1.14 -0.85 -3.54
C GLY A 138 1.36 -2.29 -3.10
N CYS A 139 2.46 -2.91 -3.52
CA CYS A 139 2.86 -4.26 -3.13
C CYS A 139 4.38 -4.44 -3.16
N THR A 140 4.87 -5.47 -2.47
CA THR A 140 6.29 -5.86 -2.46
C THR A 140 6.61 -7.05 -3.36
N ASN A 141 5.59 -7.82 -3.74
CA ASN A 141 5.69 -8.98 -4.63
C ASN A 141 4.29 -9.33 -5.20
N SER A 142 4.23 -10.40 -5.99
CA SER A 142 2.99 -10.96 -6.55
C SER A 142 2.00 -11.41 -5.47
N GLY A 143 0.70 -11.27 -5.76
CA GLY A 143 -0.37 -11.86 -4.97
C GLY A 143 -0.96 -10.94 -3.89
N THR A 144 -2.15 -11.33 -3.43
CA THR A 144 -3.01 -10.51 -2.55
C THR A 144 -2.49 -10.39 -1.11
N ASN A 145 -1.46 -11.14 -0.74
CA ASN A 145 -0.85 -11.12 0.60
C ASN A 145 0.45 -10.29 0.69
N ASN A 146 0.91 -9.76 -0.44
CA ASN A 146 2.11 -8.92 -0.52
C ASN A 146 1.76 -7.43 -0.69
N CYS A 147 0.50 -7.05 -0.44
CA CYS A 147 0.07 -5.66 -0.51
C CYS A 147 0.68 -4.83 0.64
N VAL A 148 1.16 -3.63 0.32
CA VAL A 148 1.53 -2.61 1.31
C VAL A 148 0.26 -2.10 2.00
N ASN A 149 -0.72 -1.69 1.19
CA ASN A 149 -2.07 -1.36 1.61
C ASN A 149 -3.09 -2.10 0.72
N CYS A 150 -4.30 -2.33 1.22
CA CYS A 150 -5.38 -2.82 0.37
C CYS A 150 -5.95 -1.69 -0.49
N ALA A 151 -6.40 -2.02 -1.70
CA ALA A 151 -7.12 -1.12 -2.57
C ALA A 151 -8.48 -0.71 -1.97
N ASP A 152 -9.09 0.34 -2.51
CA ASP A 152 -10.42 0.77 -2.10
C ASP A 152 -11.44 -0.36 -2.29
N ASN A 153 -12.33 -0.54 -1.30
CA ASN A 153 -13.25 -1.68 -1.19
C ASN A 153 -12.58 -3.04 -0.97
N TYR A 154 -11.35 -3.09 -0.46
CA TYR A 154 -10.71 -4.29 0.06
C TYR A 154 -10.27 -4.09 1.52
N TYR A 155 -10.13 -5.19 2.29
CA TYR A 155 -9.73 -5.19 3.70
C TYR A 155 -8.73 -6.31 3.99
N LYS A 156 -7.89 -6.14 5.01
CA LYS A 156 -6.82 -7.11 5.33
C LYS A 156 -7.36 -8.21 6.25
N LEU A 157 -7.42 -9.44 5.75
CA LEU A 157 -7.80 -10.64 6.52
C LEU A 157 -6.65 -11.64 6.52
N SER A 158 -6.10 -11.95 7.70
CA SER A 158 -5.01 -12.94 7.86
C SER A 158 -3.82 -12.70 6.92
N GLY A 159 -3.52 -11.43 6.60
CA GLY A 159 -2.46 -11.03 5.68
C GLY A 159 -2.90 -10.80 4.23
N PHE A 160 -4.11 -11.23 3.83
CA PHE A 160 -4.63 -11.13 2.47
C PHE A 160 -5.56 -9.92 2.31
N CYS A 161 -5.47 -9.18 1.21
CA CYS A 161 -6.46 -8.15 0.87
C CYS A 161 -7.68 -8.79 0.22
N MET A 162 -8.79 -8.82 0.96
CA MET A 162 -10.06 -9.39 0.54
C MET A 162 -11.05 -8.31 0.16
N LYS A 163 -11.80 -8.53 -0.93
CA LYS A 163 -12.83 -7.58 -1.36
C LYS A 163 -13.92 -7.45 -0.30
N CYS A 164 -14.35 -6.23 -0.01
CA CYS A 164 -15.56 -5.95 0.75
C CYS A 164 -16.74 -6.69 0.08
N GLY A 165 -17.47 -7.47 0.88
CA GLY A 165 -18.48 -8.40 0.36
C GLY A 165 -17.91 -9.66 -0.29
N SER A 166 -16.71 -10.13 0.08
CA SER A 166 -16.21 -11.46 -0.30
C SER A 166 -15.93 -12.35 0.92
N PRO A 167 -16.38 -13.62 0.94
CA PRO A 167 -17.32 -14.22 -0.01
C PRO A 167 -18.75 -13.83 0.41
N ASN A 168 -19.23 -12.66 0.00
CA ASN A 168 -20.58 -12.10 0.27
C ASN A 168 -20.97 -11.91 1.74
N VAL A 169 -20.04 -12.03 2.68
CA VAL A 169 -20.40 -11.96 4.10
C VAL A 169 -20.35 -10.55 4.68
N CYS A 170 -19.42 -9.70 4.24
CA CYS A 170 -19.28 -8.34 4.78
C CYS A 170 -20.15 -7.34 4.00
N THR A 171 -21.09 -6.67 4.67
CA THR A 171 -22.04 -5.72 4.04
C THR A 171 -21.54 -4.28 4.07
N THR A 172 -20.76 -3.88 5.07
CA THR A 172 -20.07 -2.57 5.11
C THR A 172 -18.67 -2.69 5.70
N CYS A 173 -17.74 -1.84 5.22
CA CYS A 173 -16.35 -1.77 5.68
C CYS A 173 -15.96 -0.33 6.02
N SER A 174 -15.05 -0.15 6.98
CA SER A 174 -14.39 1.13 7.26
C SER A 174 -12.90 0.90 7.56
N ASN A 175 -12.02 1.76 7.04
CA ASN A 175 -10.59 1.75 7.32
C ASN A 175 -9.93 0.35 7.25
N SER A 176 -10.24 -0.44 6.22
CA SER A 176 -9.69 -1.78 6.02
C SER A 176 -10.14 -2.84 7.04
N VAL A 177 -11.32 -2.66 7.65
CA VAL A 177 -11.96 -3.63 8.58
C VAL A 177 -13.45 -3.76 8.24
N CYS A 178 -14.01 -4.97 8.32
CA CYS A 178 -15.46 -5.15 8.19
C CYS A 178 -16.18 -4.54 9.39
N THR A 179 -17.25 -3.78 9.13
CA THR A 179 -18.05 -3.11 10.16
C THR A 179 -19.46 -3.67 10.30
N SER A 180 -19.95 -4.41 9.30
CA SER A 180 -21.20 -5.16 9.43
C SER A 180 -21.23 -6.39 8.52
N CYS A 181 -21.97 -7.41 8.96
CA CYS A 181 -22.06 -8.71 8.31
C CYS A 181 -23.48 -8.95 7.77
N GLN A 182 -23.58 -9.82 6.77
CA GLN A 182 -24.85 -10.34 6.27
C GLN A 182 -25.55 -11.14 7.36
N SER A 183 -26.89 -11.20 7.28
CA SER A 183 -27.71 -12.07 8.14
C SER A 183 -27.17 -13.50 8.15
N GLY A 184 -27.10 -14.11 9.34
CA GLY A 184 -26.49 -15.44 9.55
C GLY A 184 -24.99 -15.42 9.87
N TYR A 185 -24.38 -14.22 10.00
CA TYR A 185 -23.00 -14.05 10.43
C TYR A 185 -22.87 -12.97 11.52
N TYR A 186 -21.89 -13.13 12.40
CA TYR A 186 -21.55 -12.16 13.44
C TYR A 186 -20.17 -11.56 13.21
N LEU A 187 -20.01 -10.30 13.59
CA LEU A 187 -18.72 -9.62 13.54
C LEU A 187 -17.89 -10.00 14.76
N PHE A 188 -16.65 -10.45 14.54
CA PHE A 188 -15.65 -10.69 15.59
C PHE A 188 -14.29 -10.25 15.08
N ASN A 189 -13.65 -9.29 15.76
CA ASN A 189 -12.36 -8.71 15.37
C ASN A 189 -12.30 -8.24 13.90
N GLY A 190 -13.40 -7.67 13.38
CA GLY A 190 -13.45 -7.20 12.00
C GLY A 190 -13.66 -8.29 10.95
N ILE A 191 -13.97 -9.51 11.39
CA ILE A 191 -14.20 -10.69 10.55
C ILE A 191 -15.62 -11.17 10.75
N CYS A 192 -16.33 -11.43 9.66
CA CYS A 192 -17.65 -12.04 9.71
C CYS A 192 -17.54 -13.55 9.86
N ASN A 193 -17.98 -14.08 10.99
CA ASN A 193 -17.97 -15.48 11.32
C ASN A 193 -19.37 -16.06 11.18
N TYR A 194 -19.48 -17.27 10.65
CA TYR A 194 -20.77 -17.92 10.45
C TYR A 194 -21.39 -18.28 11.80
N CYS A 195 -22.68 -18.00 11.96
CA CYS A 195 -23.40 -18.23 13.22
C CYS A 195 -23.61 -19.71 13.55
N GLY A 196 -23.40 -20.61 12.58
CA GLY A 196 -23.78 -22.00 12.69
C GLY A 196 -25.23 -22.24 12.25
N ASP A 197 -25.51 -23.46 11.82
CA ASP A 197 -26.85 -23.90 11.44
C ASP A 197 -27.79 -23.91 12.66
N HIS A 198 -29.09 -23.77 12.43
CA HIS A 198 -30.14 -23.86 13.46
C HIS A 198 -30.04 -22.83 14.60
N CYS A 199 -29.50 -21.64 14.33
CA CYS A 199 -29.53 -20.51 15.25
C CYS A 199 -30.84 -19.70 15.08
N VAL A 200 -31.59 -19.49 16.17
CA VAL A 200 -32.92 -18.84 16.11
C VAL A 200 -32.82 -17.38 15.69
N ASN A 201 -33.64 -16.96 14.71
CA ASN A 201 -33.93 -15.55 14.40
C ASN A 201 -32.73 -14.60 14.37
N SER A 202 -31.55 -15.07 13.93
CA SER A 202 -30.33 -14.26 13.96
C SER A 202 -30.00 -13.69 15.36
N THR A 203 -30.31 -14.41 16.45
CA THR A 203 -29.79 -14.12 17.80
C THR A 203 -28.30 -14.49 17.89
N CYS A 204 -27.57 -14.05 16.88
CA CYS A 204 -26.15 -14.19 16.76
C CYS A 204 -25.55 -12.97 17.43
N GLN A 205 -24.92 -13.21 18.57
CA GLN A 205 -24.33 -12.15 19.35
C GLN A 205 -22.93 -11.84 18.84
N VAL A 206 -22.61 -10.55 18.86
CA VAL A 206 -21.27 -10.04 18.60
C VAL A 206 -20.31 -10.74 19.58
N ASP A 207 -19.19 -11.24 19.05
CA ASP A 207 -18.12 -11.94 19.77
C ASP A 207 -18.40 -13.34 20.36
N THR A 208 -19.65 -13.76 20.53
CA THR A 208 -19.99 -15.05 21.16
C THR A 208 -20.66 -16.07 20.22
N GLY A 209 -21.05 -15.66 19.01
CA GLY A 209 -21.68 -16.56 18.03
C GLY A 209 -23.17 -16.78 18.30
N CYS A 210 -23.68 -18.00 18.13
CA CYS A 210 -25.10 -18.27 18.34
C CYS A 210 -25.47 -18.26 19.83
N SER A 211 -26.44 -17.44 20.24
CA SER A 211 -26.90 -17.39 21.64
C SER A 211 -28.12 -18.26 21.94
N ASN A 212 -28.89 -18.67 20.93
CA ASN A 212 -30.06 -19.55 21.08
C ASN A 212 -30.23 -20.46 19.85
N CYS A 213 -30.40 -21.76 20.10
CA CYS A 213 -30.64 -22.76 19.07
C CYS A 213 -32.12 -23.01 18.85
N GLU A 214 -32.50 -23.42 17.64
CA GLU A 214 -33.87 -23.77 17.27
C GLU A 214 -34.39 -24.91 18.15
N ARG A 215 -35.71 -25.02 18.29
CA ARG A 215 -36.33 -26.10 19.08
C ARG A 215 -35.89 -27.46 18.52
N GLY A 216 -35.29 -28.29 19.37
CA GLY A 216 -34.67 -29.55 18.93
C GLY A 216 -33.15 -29.49 18.74
N TYR A 217 -32.53 -28.36 19.08
CA TYR A 217 -31.09 -28.20 19.10
C TYR A 217 -30.63 -27.58 20.42
N TYR A 218 -29.41 -27.92 20.84
CA TYR A 218 -28.79 -27.41 22.06
C TYR A 218 -27.40 -26.85 21.77
N PHE A 219 -26.99 -25.82 22.52
CA PHE A 219 -25.75 -25.10 22.26
C PHE A 219 -24.54 -25.82 22.85
N ASN A 220 -23.56 -26.18 22.02
CA ASN A 220 -22.30 -26.78 22.46
C ASN A 220 -21.15 -26.32 21.57
N SER A 221 -20.04 -25.86 22.17
CA SER A 221 -18.82 -25.44 21.45
C SER A 221 -19.08 -24.49 20.27
N ASN A 222 -19.92 -23.46 20.46
CA ASN A 222 -20.30 -22.47 19.44
C ASN A 222 -21.13 -23.02 18.27
N GLN A 223 -21.75 -24.19 18.42
CA GLN A 223 -22.64 -24.80 17.43
C GLN A 223 -23.94 -25.28 18.07
N CYS A 224 -25.01 -25.32 17.27
CA CYS A 224 -26.28 -25.89 17.65
C CYS A 224 -26.31 -27.36 17.22
N ASN A 225 -26.21 -28.26 18.20
CA ASN A 225 -26.22 -29.69 17.96
C ASN A 225 -27.63 -30.24 18.11
N THR A 226 -27.99 -31.22 17.28
CA THR A 226 -29.31 -31.88 17.36
C THR A 226 -29.50 -32.54 18.72
N CYS A 227 -30.71 -32.44 19.26
CA CYS A 227 -31.13 -33.24 20.40
C CYS A 227 -31.14 -34.72 20.01
N VAL A 228 -30.85 -35.58 20.98
CA VAL A 228 -30.96 -37.03 20.79
C VAL A 228 -32.42 -37.44 20.59
N ASP A 229 -32.63 -38.52 19.84
CA ASP A 229 -33.96 -39.06 19.59
C ASP A 229 -34.72 -39.34 20.88
N HIS A 230 -36.04 -39.13 20.84
CA HIS A 230 -36.94 -39.31 21.99
C HIS A 230 -36.63 -38.43 23.21
N CYS A 231 -35.83 -37.38 23.03
CA CYS A 231 -35.72 -36.32 24.01
C CYS A 231 -36.98 -35.44 24.04
N ASN A 232 -37.38 -35.00 25.23
CA ASN A 232 -38.36 -33.94 25.35
C ASN A 232 -37.71 -32.61 24.93
N LEU A 233 -38.27 -31.97 23.91
CA LEU A 233 -37.74 -30.73 23.33
C LEU A 233 -37.73 -29.55 24.30
N ASP A 234 -38.58 -29.54 25.33
CA ASP A 234 -38.55 -28.52 26.38
C ASP A 234 -37.39 -28.71 27.37
N TYR A 235 -36.64 -29.81 27.26
CA TYR A 235 -35.53 -30.21 28.13
C TYR A 235 -34.23 -30.43 27.36
N CYS A 236 -34.13 -29.81 26.18
CA CYS A 236 -32.96 -29.84 25.32
C CYS A 236 -32.76 -28.46 24.68
N TYR A 237 -32.20 -27.53 25.46
CA TYR A 237 -32.04 -26.13 25.06
C TYR A 237 -30.78 -25.45 25.64
N ASP A 238 -29.91 -26.18 26.35
CA ASP A 238 -28.72 -25.63 27.04
C ASP A 238 -27.44 -26.44 26.75
N THR A 239 -26.34 -26.16 27.45
CA THR A 239 -25.05 -26.84 27.24
C THR A 239 -25.01 -28.31 27.65
N ARG A 240 -26.06 -28.82 28.30
CA ARG A 240 -26.10 -30.18 28.86
C ARG A 240 -26.80 -31.18 27.93
N GLY A 241 -27.38 -30.72 26.84
CA GLY A 241 -28.12 -31.58 25.91
C GLY A 241 -29.45 -32.05 26.51
N CYS A 242 -29.84 -33.30 26.21
CA CYS A 242 -31.11 -33.85 26.68
C CYS A 242 -31.09 -34.16 28.18
N THR A 243 -31.96 -33.49 28.95
CA THR A 243 -32.10 -33.73 30.39
C THR A 243 -33.36 -34.51 30.76
N GLN A 244 -34.32 -34.65 29.84
CA GLN A 244 -35.54 -35.43 30.04
C GLN A 244 -36.02 -36.07 28.75
N CYS A 245 -36.35 -37.36 28.79
CA CYS A 245 -36.91 -38.10 27.67
C CYS A 245 -38.44 -37.98 27.64
N VAL A 246 -39.04 -38.25 26.47
CA VAL A 246 -40.50 -38.39 26.34
C VAL A 246 -40.99 -39.65 27.07
N GLY A 247 -42.29 -39.70 27.38
CA GLY A 247 -42.89 -40.88 28.04
C GLY A 247 -42.61 -42.17 27.27
N GLY A 248 -42.31 -43.25 28.00
CA GLY A 248 -41.87 -44.52 27.40
C GLY A 248 -40.35 -44.66 27.22
N TYR A 249 -39.56 -43.64 27.58
CA TYR A 249 -38.10 -43.66 27.50
C TYR A 249 -37.45 -43.17 28.81
N TYR A 250 -36.25 -43.66 29.13
CA TYR A 250 -35.44 -43.23 30.27
C TYR A 250 -34.07 -42.71 29.82
N LEU A 251 -33.57 -41.69 30.53
CA LEU A 251 -32.28 -41.07 30.22
C LEU A 251 -31.14 -41.91 30.78
N SER A 252 -30.21 -42.33 29.93
CA SER A 252 -28.97 -43.00 30.33
C SER A 252 -27.81 -42.50 29.49
N ASN A 253 -26.78 -41.97 30.16
CA ASN A 253 -25.58 -41.40 29.51
C ASN A 253 -25.90 -40.36 28.43
N GLY A 254 -26.94 -39.54 28.63
CA GLY A 254 -27.36 -38.52 27.67
C GLY A 254 -28.17 -39.05 26.48
N VAL A 255 -28.56 -40.33 26.48
CA VAL A 255 -29.38 -40.96 25.44
C VAL A 255 -30.71 -41.46 26.03
N CYS A 256 -31.79 -41.30 25.28
CA CYS A 256 -33.11 -41.79 25.65
C CYS A 256 -33.32 -43.23 25.18
N ASN A 257 -33.39 -44.15 26.14
CA ASN A 257 -33.56 -45.58 25.89
C ASN A 257 -35.00 -46.00 26.17
N ILE A 258 -35.55 -46.92 25.37
CA ILE A 258 -36.93 -47.37 25.52
C ILE A 258 -37.16 -48.15 26.83
N CYS A 259 -38.30 -47.93 27.47
CA CYS A 259 -38.73 -48.73 28.62
C CYS A 259 -39.19 -50.12 28.20
N ILE A 260 -38.88 -51.13 29.01
CA ILE A 260 -39.46 -52.47 28.82
C ILE A 260 -40.95 -52.40 29.20
N ASN A 261 -41.82 -53.03 28.39
CA ASN A 261 -43.28 -53.16 28.56
C ASN A 261 -44.15 -51.91 28.31
N ASN A 262 -43.72 -50.91 27.52
CA ASN A 262 -44.51 -49.68 27.27
C ASN A 262 -44.89 -48.92 28.55
N CYS A 263 -44.07 -49.01 29.60
CA CYS A 263 -44.28 -48.25 30.84
C CYS A 263 -44.19 -46.74 30.58
N ALA A 264 -45.08 -45.95 31.20
CA ALA A 264 -45.07 -44.50 31.05
C ALA A 264 -43.78 -43.85 31.61
N THR A 265 -43.20 -44.44 32.66
CA THR A 265 -41.93 -44.03 33.28
C THR A 265 -41.13 -45.26 33.71
N CYS A 266 -39.81 -45.26 33.49
CA CYS A 266 -38.88 -46.26 34.01
C CYS A 266 -37.52 -45.60 34.33
N THR A 267 -36.70 -46.22 35.18
CA THR A 267 -35.36 -45.72 35.53
C THR A 267 -34.23 -46.61 35.01
N THR A 268 -34.55 -47.84 34.57
CA THR A 268 -33.62 -48.83 34.01
C THR A 268 -34.33 -49.71 32.97
N SER A 269 -33.56 -50.42 32.15
CA SER A 269 -34.04 -51.45 31.21
C SER A 269 -34.43 -52.76 31.89
N SER A 270 -35.04 -52.73 33.07
CA SER A 270 -35.28 -53.93 33.91
C SER A 270 -36.72 -53.99 34.38
#